data_AF-A0A1S8FE51-F1
#
_entry.id   AF-A0A1S8FE51-F1
#
_cell.length_a   1.000
_cell.length_b   1.000
_cell.length_c   1.000
_cell.angle_alpha   90.00
_cell.angle_beta   90.00
_cell.angle_gamma   90.00
#
_symmetry.space_group_name_H-M   'P 1'
#
loop_
_entity.id
_entity.type
_entity.pdbx_description
1 polymer ?
#
loop_
_entity_poly.entity_id
_entity_poly.type
_entity_poly.pdbx_seq_one_letter_code
_entity_poly.pdbx_strand_id
1 'polypeptide(L)'
;MWYLEPTLAEMAELVGGIACATNKSEIKDAIAQMRSKAASLHGQIDPLPASALAKVVRRTEAASGAVLDKGARIQEVQSSWEHFLNCLHSSPKR
;
A
#
# COMPACT_ATOMS: atom_id res chain seq x y z
N MET A 1 13.96 -4.08 10.36
CA MET A 1 13.15 -2.92 9.95
C MET A 1 13.95 -1.86 9.20
N TRP A 2 15.15 -1.45 9.65
CA TRP A 2 16.02 -0.51 8.90
C TRP A 2 16.32 -0.94 7.44
N TYR A 3 16.35 -2.25 7.15
CA TYR A 3 16.53 -2.76 5.78
C TYR A 3 15.28 -2.67 4.89
N LEU A 4 14.10 -2.45 5.47
CA LEU A 4 12.84 -2.29 4.72
C LEU A 4 12.53 -0.81 4.42
N GLU A 5 13.17 0.14 5.09
CA GLU A 5 12.91 1.58 4.96
C GLU A 5 12.85 2.07 3.50
N PRO A 6 13.82 1.73 2.62
CA PRO A 6 13.75 2.16 1.22
C PRO A 6 12.55 1.56 0.48
N THR A 7 12.29 0.26 0.68
CA THR A 7 11.16 -0.44 0.05
C THR A 7 9.82 0.08 0.56
N LEU A 8 9.73 0.46 1.84
CA LEU A 8 8.54 1.05 2.44
C LEU A 8 8.28 2.46 1.92
N ALA A 9 9.32 3.28 1.74
CA ALA A 9 9.22 4.60 1.14
C ALA A 9 8.72 4.51 -0.32
N GLU A 10 9.34 3.66 -1.14
CA GLU A 10 8.89 3.43 -2.53
C GLU A 10 7.46 2.89 -2.60
N MET A 11 7.08 2.02 -1.65
CA MET A 11 5.70 1.54 -1.56
C MET A 11 4.72 2.66 -1.17
N ALA A 12 5.10 3.55 -0.26
CA ALA A 12 4.30 4.71 0.13
C ALA A 12 4.06 5.67 -1.05
N GLU A 13 5.10 5.93 -1.84
CA GLU A 13 5.02 6.75 -3.05
C GLU A 13 4.07 6.14 -4.09
N LEU A 14 4.21 4.83 -4.38
CA LEU A 14 3.31 4.12 -5.27
C LEU A 14 1.86 4.18 -4.77
N VAL A 15 1.65 3.93 -3.47
CA VAL A 15 0.32 3.97 -2.85
C VAL A 15 -0.31 5.35 -2.98
N GLY A 16 0.42 6.41 -2.63
CA GLY A 16 -0.06 7.78 -2.70
C GLY A 16 -0.36 8.21 -4.14
N GLY A 17 0.57 7.95 -5.07
CA GLY A 17 0.41 8.30 -6.49
C GLY A 17 -0.81 7.63 -7.13
N ILE A 18 -0.99 6.33 -6.88
CA ILE A 18 -2.13 5.57 -7.41
C ILE A 18 -3.45 6.01 -6.77
N ALA A 19 -3.48 6.17 -5.44
CA ALA A 19 -4.70 6.55 -4.73
C ALA A 19 -5.18 7.95 -5.13
N CYS A 20 -4.26 8.89 -5.41
CA CYS A 20 -4.59 10.25 -5.83
C CYS A 20 -4.92 10.36 -7.33
N ALA A 21 -4.49 9.41 -8.17
CA ALA A 21 -4.74 9.47 -9.60
C ALA A 21 -6.24 9.41 -9.94
N THR A 22 -6.69 10.28 -10.86
CA THR A 22 -8.07 10.35 -11.35
C THR A 22 -8.28 9.60 -12.65
N ASN A 23 -7.20 9.24 -13.36
CA ASN A 23 -7.24 8.47 -14.60
C ASN A 23 -6.60 7.08 -14.43
N LYS A 24 -7.39 6.01 -14.51
CA LYS A 24 -6.88 4.62 -14.38
C LYS A 24 -5.98 4.19 -15.53
N SER A 25 -6.10 4.75 -16.73
CA SER A 25 -5.28 4.31 -17.86
C SER A 25 -3.81 4.67 -17.69
N GLU A 26 -3.53 5.79 -17.02
CA GLU A 26 -2.18 6.33 -16.82
C GLU A 26 -1.41 5.63 -15.70
N ILE A 27 -2.10 4.90 -14.82
CA ILE A 27 -1.51 4.29 -13.63
C ILE A 27 -1.52 2.76 -13.66
N LYS A 28 -1.84 2.13 -14.80
CA LYS A 28 -1.84 0.66 -14.92
C LYS A 28 -0.49 0.05 -14.55
N ASP A 29 0.59 0.67 -15.04
CA ASP A 29 1.95 0.22 -14.76
C ASP A 29 2.31 0.45 -13.29
N ALA A 30 1.88 1.57 -12.70
CA ALA A 30 2.06 1.83 -11.27
C ALA A 30 1.32 0.79 -10.40
N ILE A 31 0.09 0.41 -10.75
CA ILE A 31 -0.64 -0.67 -10.07
C ILE A 31 0.11 -2.00 -10.17
N ALA A 32 0.63 -2.34 -11.35
CA ALA A 32 1.42 -3.56 -11.54
C ALA A 32 2.69 -3.55 -10.69
N GLN A 33 3.41 -2.42 -10.65
CA GLN A 33 4.59 -2.22 -9.81
C GLN A 33 4.27 -2.35 -8.32
N MET A 34 3.19 -1.71 -7.86
CA MET A 34 2.71 -1.81 -6.47
C MET A 34 2.42 -3.27 -6.09
N ARG A 35 1.71 -4.02 -6.93
CA ARG A 35 1.41 -5.45 -6.69
C ARG A 35 2.68 -6.29 -6.60
N SER A 36 3.63 -6.08 -7.52
CA SER A 36 4.91 -6.80 -7.53
C SER A 36 5.71 -6.52 -6.26
N LYS A 37 5.81 -5.25 -5.86
CA LYS A 37 6.51 -4.85 -4.63
C LYS A 37 5.83 -5.39 -3.38
N ALA A 38 4.50 -5.38 -3.32
CA ALA A 38 3.75 -5.98 -2.22
C ALA A 38 4.00 -7.49 -2.11
N ALA A 39 4.06 -8.22 -3.23
CA ALA A 39 4.38 -9.64 -3.23
C ALA A 39 5.81 -9.92 -2.74
N SER A 40 6.78 -9.08 -3.12
CA SER A 40 8.15 -9.18 -2.61
C SER A 40 8.23 -8.92 -1.10
N LEU A 41 7.52 -7.88 -0.60
CA LEU A 41 7.44 -7.56 0.82
C LEU A 41 6.75 -8.67 1.62
N HIS A 42 5.72 -9.30 1.08
CA HIS A 42 4.97 -10.38 1.72
C HIS A 42 5.88 -11.57 2.09
N GLY A 43 6.95 -11.83 1.34
CA GLY A 43 7.94 -12.86 1.67
C GLY A 43 8.96 -12.46 2.75
N GLN A 44 9.03 -11.17 3.12
CA GLN A 44 10.05 -10.60 4.00
C GLN A 44 9.52 -10.18 5.37
N ILE A 45 8.20 -10.23 5.57
CA ILE A 45 7.52 -9.77 6.79
C ILE A 45 6.62 -10.88 7.33
N ASP A 46 6.31 -10.82 8.62
CA ASP A 46 5.45 -11.82 9.26
C ASP A 46 4.01 -11.79 8.69
N PRO A 47 3.22 -12.87 8.90
CA PRO A 47 1.88 -12.99 8.32
C PRO A 47 0.90 -11.85 8.67
N LEU A 48 1.02 -11.28 9.88
CA LEU A 48 0.14 -10.19 10.31
C LEU A 48 0.35 -8.89 9.50
N PRO A 49 1.56 -8.30 9.45
CA PRO A 49 1.81 -7.15 8.59
C PRO A 49 1.63 -7.47 7.10
N ALA A 50 1.87 -8.71 6.66
CA ALA A 50 1.60 -9.13 5.28
C ALA A 50 0.10 -9.05 4.91
N SER A 51 -0.79 -9.47 5.82
CA SER A 51 -2.24 -9.32 5.64
C SER A 51 -2.68 -7.85 5.62
N ALA A 52 -2.10 -7.03 6.49
CA ALA A 52 -2.36 -5.58 6.50
C ALA A 52 -1.90 -4.91 5.19
N LEU A 53 -0.74 -5.29 4.64
CA LEU A 53 -0.24 -4.82 3.35
C LEU A 53 -1.17 -5.19 2.19
N ALA A 54 -1.72 -6.41 2.18
CA ALA A 54 -2.69 -6.81 1.16
C ALA A 54 -3.96 -5.92 1.19
N LYS A 55 -4.37 -5.46 2.38
CA LYS A 55 -5.50 -4.53 2.55
C LYS A 55 -5.17 -3.14 2.00
N VAL A 56 -3.94 -2.65 2.21
CA VAL A 56 -3.44 -1.41 1.59
C VAL A 56 -3.59 -1.49 0.06
N VAL A 57 -3.01 -2.53 -0.56
CA VAL A 57 -3.04 -2.71 -2.03
C VAL A 57 -4.46 -2.67 -2.57
N ARG A 58 -5.39 -3.44 -1.98
CA ARG A 58 -6.79 -3.50 -2.42
C ARG A 58 -7.48 -2.14 -2.34
N ARG A 59 -7.26 -1.40 -1.26
CA ARG A 59 -7.87 -0.08 -1.06
C ARG A 59 -7.27 0.98 -1.98
N THR A 60 -5.97 0.91 -2.23
CA THR A 60 -5.30 1.78 -3.21
C THR A 60 -5.87 1.58 -4.61
N GLU A 61 -6.06 0.33 -5.04
CA GLU A 61 -6.71 0.03 -6.32
C GLU A 61 -8.16 0.52 -6.38
N ALA A 62 -8.91 0.36 -5.27
CA ALA A 62 -10.28 0.84 -5.17
C ALA A 62 -10.39 2.38 -5.16
N ALA A 63 -9.37 3.07 -4.63
CA ALA A 63 -9.27 4.52 -4.63
C ALA A 63 -8.83 5.08 -5.98
N SER A 64 -8.17 4.28 -6.82
CA SER A 64 -7.63 4.73 -8.09
C SER A 64 -8.70 5.15 -9.10
N GLY A 65 -8.40 6.14 -9.94
CA GLY A 65 -9.29 6.63 -10.98
C GLY A 65 -10.38 7.60 -10.51
N ALA A 66 -11.37 7.79 -11.38
CA ALA A 66 -12.59 8.52 -11.10
C ALA A 66 -13.52 7.66 -10.23
N VAL A 67 -13.56 7.96 -8.94
CA VAL A 67 -14.36 7.23 -7.94
C VAL A 67 -15.33 8.18 -7.26
N LEU A 68 -16.52 7.68 -6.95
CA LEU A 68 -17.50 8.41 -6.14
C LEU A 68 -16.96 8.50 -4.71
N ASP A 69 -16.82 9.72 -4.20
CA ASP A 69 -16.20 10.03 -2.90
C ASP A 69 -14.70 9.70 -2.79
N LYS A 70 -13.90 10.45 -3.54
CA LYS A 70 -12.42 10.34 -3.53
C LYS A 70 -11.83 10.58 -2.14
N GLY A 71 -12.40 11.51 -1.37
CA GLY A 71 -11.93 11.85 -0.02
C GLY A 71 -12.02 10.65 0.92
N ALA A 72 -13.19 9.99 0.98
CA ALA A 72 -13.37 8.80 1.79
C ALA A 72 -12.41 7.66 1.37
N ARG A 73 -12.20 7.48 0.06
CA ARG A 73 -11.25 6.46 -0.45
C ARG A 73 -9.81 6.72 -0.05
N ILE A 74 -9.37 7.98 -0.09
CA ILE A 74 -8.02 8.35 0.36
C ILE A 74 -7.87 8.11 1.88
N GLN A 75 -8.89 8.45 2.68
CA GLN A 75 -8.87 8.17 4.12
C GLN A 75 -8.80 6.67 4.43
N GLU A 76 -9.56 5.84 3.69
CA GLU A 76 -9.49 4.38 3.84
C GLU A 76 -8.08 3.83 3.54
N VAL A 77 -7.39 4.40 2.55
CA VAL A 77 -6.01 4.06 2.21
C VAL A 77 -5.06 4.48 3.33
N GLN A 78 -5.16 5.73 3.81
CA GLN A 78 -4.35 6.25 4.91
C GLN A 78 -4.47 5.40 6.18
N SER A 79 -5.70 5.11 6.65
CA SER A 79 -5.91 4.27 7.84
C SER A 79 -5.39 2.84 7.67
N SER A 80 -5.38 2.32 6.43
CA SER A 80 -4.81 0.99 6.16
C SER A 80 -3.29 1.01 6.16
N TRP A 81 -2.69 2.09 5.66
CA TRP A 81 -1.25 2.30 5.70
C TRP A 81 -0.75 2.40 7.15
N GLU A 82 -1.42 3.22 7.97
CA GLU A 82 -1.12 3.34 9.40
C GLU A 82 -1.25 2.00 10.13
N HIS A 83 -2.32 1.25 9.86
CA HIS A 83 -2.50 -0.08 10.43
C HIS A 83 -1.37 -1.04 10.03
N PHE A 84 -0.95 -1.02 8.76
CA PHE A 84 0.17 -1.81 8.28
C PHE A 84 1.48 -1.46 9.01
N LEU A 85 1.80 -0.16 9.15
CA LEU A 85 2.97 0.28 9.91
C LEU A 85 2.89 -0.16 11.38
N ASN A 86 1.72 -0.07 12.01
CA ASN A 86 1.52 -0.54 13.38
C ASN A 86 1.74 -2.05 13.52
N CYS A 87 1.27 -2.85 12.55
CA CYS A 87 1.52 -4.29 12.52
C CYS A 87 3.01 -4.59 12.35
N LEU A 88 3.72 -3.83 11.51
CA LEU A 88 5.16 -3.96 11.34
C LEU A 88 5.91 -3.64 12.64
N HIS A 89 5.56 -2.55 13.33
CA HIS A 89 6.21 -2.14 14.59
C HIS A 89 5.94 -3.11 15.74
N SER A 90 4.75 -3.72 15.76
CA SER A 90 4.33 -4.67 16.79
C SER A 90 4.82 -6.09 16.53
N SER A 91 5.33 -6.39 15.32
CA SER A 91 5.86 -7.71 15.01
C SER A 91 7.19 -7.91 15.74
N PRO A 92 7.37 -9.04 16.46
CA PRO A 92 8.63 -9.32 17.13
C PRO A 92 9.77 -9.34 16.11
N LYS A 93 10.86 -8.64 16.41
CA LYS A 93 12.08 -8.66 15.59
C LYS A 93 12.61 -10.10 15.58
N ARG A 94 12.56 -10.78 14.44
CA ARG A 94 13.36 -12.00 14.22
C ARG A 94 14.84 -11.64 14.12
#